data_AF-A0A3C0G7S2-F1
#
_entry.id   AF-A0A3C0G7S2-F1
#
_cell.length_a   1.000
_cell.length_b   1.000
_cell.length_c   1.000
_cell.angle_alpha   90.00
_cell.angle_beta   90.00
_cell.angle_gamma   90.00
#
_symmetry.space_group_name_H-M   'P 1'
#
loop_
_entity.id
_entity.type
_entity.pdbx_description
1 polymer ?
#
loop_
_entity_poly.entity_id
_entity_poly.type
_entity_poly.pdbx_seq_one_letter_code
_entity_poly.pdbx_strand_id
1 'polypeptide(L)'
;MKYEDYNKFRKKFFKIAAEISDNKSIEYTISNEDKFYNFKHVAERLGSTAKQAMMVYILKHVDALCNDAKTGKTYSDETTYQRCLDVVNYMVLYAALDYEEQPHANNTELPGSADSGADRNSENASEPDQWSDLTRTAQTRT
;
A
#
# COMPACT_ATOMS: atom_id res chain seq x y z
N MET A 1 22.60 -8.21 9.52
CA MET A 1 21.88 -7.70 10.71
C MET A 1 21.44 -8.90 11.54
N LYS A 2 21.58 -8.88 12.87
CA LYS A 2 21.08 -9.97 13.76
C LYS A 2 19.59 -9.76 14.07
N TYR A 3 18.90 -10.78 14.58
CA TYR A 3 17.46 -10.76 14.85
C TYR A 3 17.02 -9.58 15.75
N GLU A 4 17.68 -9.40 16.88
CA GLU A 4 17.37 -8.29 17.81
C GLU A 4 17.58 -6.91 17.19
N ASP A 5 18.65 -6.75 16.41
CA ASP A 5 18.94 -5.49 15.72
C ASP A 5 17.90 -5.19 14.64
N TYR A 6 17.45 -6.23 13.93
CA TYR A 6 16.39 -6.10 12.93
C TYR A 6 15.06 -5.73 13.56
N ASN A 7 14.69 -6.34 14.69
CA ASN A 7 13.46 -5.99 15.38
C ASN A 7 13.48 -4.55 15.90
N LYS A 8 14.62 -4.07 16.41
CA LYS A 8 14.79 -2.67 16.80
C LYS A 8 14.69 -1.74 15.59
N PHE A 9 15.36 -2.09 14.49
CA PHE A 9 15.30 -1.34 13.23
C PHE A 9 13.87 -1.26 12.70
N ARG A 10 13.16 -2.38 12.61
CA ARG A 10 11.77 -2.48 12.16
C ARG A 10 10.84 -1.60 12.99
N LYS A 11 10.92 -1.69 14.33
CA LYS A 11 10.10 -0.86 15.23
C LYS A 11 10.36 0.62 15.00
N LYS A 12 11.63 1.02 14.89
CA LYS A 12 12.03 2.40 14.59
C LYS A 12 11.50 2.86 13.23
N PHE A 13 11.62 2.02 12.21
CA PHE A 13 11.16 2.31 10.86
C PHE A 13 9.66 2.63 10.82
N PHE A 14 8.82 1.76 11.39
CA PHE A 14 7.37 2.00 11.40
C PHE A 14 6.96 3.20 12.26
N LYS A 15 7.69 3.46 13.36
CA LYS A 15 7.48 4.69 14.14
C LYS A 15 7.72 5.95 13.30
N ILE A 16 8.84 5.99 12.57
CA ILE A 16 9.19 7.13 11.71
C ILE A 16 8.19 7.24 10.54
N ALA A 17 7.79 6.11 9.95
CA ALA A 17 6.82 6.10 8.85
C ALA A 17 5.50 6.77 9.28
N ALA A 18 4.99 6.43 10.47
CA ALA A 18 3.80 7.03 11.05
C ALA A 18 3.98 8.55 11.28
N GLU A 19 5.06 8.96 11.94
CA GLU A 19 5.34 10.39 12.19
C GLU A 19 5.43 11.21 10.88
N ILE A 20 6.05 10.66 9.84
CA ILE A 20 6.10 11.31 8.52
C ILE A 20 4.71 11.36 7.87
N SER A 21 3.95 10.28 7.97
CA SER A 21 2.59 10.21 7.42
C SER A 21 1.71 11.28 8.04
N ASP A 22 1.78 11.48 9.36
CA ASP A 22 1.00 12.49 10.08
C ASP A 22 1.37 13.91 9.60
N ASN A 23 2.67 14.21 9.49
CA ASN A 23 3.13 15.51 9.03
C ASN A 23 2.75 15.80 7.57
N LYS A 24 2.95 14.83 6.66
CA LYS A 24 2.62 14.98 5.23
C LYS A 24 1.12 14.93 4.96
N SER A 25 0.32 14.33 5.85
CA SER A 25 -1.14 14.22 5.65
C SER A 25 -1.81 15.59 5.50
N ILE A 26 -1.23 16.63 6.09
CA ILE A 26 -1.67 18.03 5.95
C ILE A 26 -1.46 18.54 4.51
N GLU A 27 -0.39 18.11 3.84
CA GLU A 27 -0.02 18.57 2.49
C GLU A 27 -0.88 17.89 1.41
N TYR A 28 -1.14 16.58 1.53
CA TYR A 28 -1.90 15.83 0.53
C TYR A 28 -3.40 16.06 0.57
N THR A 29 -3.95 16.50 1.71
CA THR A 29 -5.38 16.79 1.81
C THR A 29 -5.75 18.14 1.19
N ILE A 30 -4.79 19.03 0.89
CA ILE A 30 -5.09 20.44 0.51
C ILE A 30 -6.03 21.07 1.57
N SER A 31 -5.82 20.72 2.85
CA SER A 31 -6.72 21.08 3.96
C SER A 31 -8.17 20.60 3.82
N ASN A 32 -8.43 19.58 3.01
CA ASN A 32 -9.70 18.89 2.92
C ASN A 32 -9.83 17.84 4.04
N GLU A 33 -11.06 17.55 4.47
CA GLU A 33 -11.33 16.48 5.45
C GLU A 33 -11.12 15.09 4.83
N ASP A 34 -11.32 14.94 3.52
CA ASP A 34 -11.07 13.69 2.79
C ASP A 34 -9.57 13.53 2.48
N LYS A 35 -8.94 12.55 3.15
CA LYS A 35 -7.53 12.17 2.94
C LYS A 35 -7.23 11.70 1.51
N PHE A 36 -8.26 11.32 0.76
CA PHE A 36 -8.12 10.86 -0.62
C PHE A 36 -8.50 11.92 -1.66
N TYR A 37 -8.89 13.12 -1.24
CA TYR A 37 -9.39 14.18 -2.13
C TYR A 37 -8.47 14.43 -3.32
N ASN A 38 -7.16 14.59 -3.08
CA ASN A 38 -6.19 14.84 -4.16
C ASN A 38 -6.16 13.68 -5.17
N PHE A 39 -6.18 12.42 -4.73
CA PHE A 39 -6.15 11.26 -5.63
C PHE A 39 -7.45 11.15 -6.42
N LYS A 40 -8.61 11.34 -5.78
CA LYS A 40 -9.93 11.33 -6.44
C LYS A 40 -10.02 12.44 -7.49
N HIS A 41 -9.59 13.65 -7.14
CA HIS A 41 -9.65 14.82 -8.01
C HIS A 41 -8.70 14.74 -9.21
N VAL A 42 -7.45 14.29 -8.99
CA VAL A 42 -6.51 14.03 -10.10
C VAL A 42 -7.03 12.92 -11.00
N ALA A 43 -7.59 11.86 -10.42
CA ALA A 43 -8.15 10.74 -11.17
C ALA A 43 -9.32 11.18 -12.06
N GLU A 44 -10.25 11.97 -11.52
CA GLU A 44 -11.37 12.53 -12.28
C GLU A 44 -10.89 13.37 -13.48
N ARG A 45 -9.92 14.27 -13.25
CA ARG A 45 -9.37 15.14 -14.30
C ARG A 45 -8.69 14.37 -15.42
N LEU A 46 -8.12 13.21 -15.13
CA LEU A 46 -7.35 12.39 -16.08
C LEU A 46 -8.15 11.19 -16.62
N GLY A 47 -9.39 10.99 -16.18
CA GLY A 47 -10.21 9.85 -16.58
C GLY A 47 -9.68 8.51 -16.06
N SER A 48 -9.07 8.49 -14.87
CA SER A 48 -8.57 7.28 -14.20
C SER A 48 -9.34 7.02 -12.90
N THR A 49 -9.06 5.90 -12.22
CA THR A 49 -9.56 5.66 -10.86
C THR A 49 -8.63 6.25 -9.80
N ALA A 50 -9.15 6.51 -8.60
CA ALA A 50 -8.34 6.98 -7.47
C ALA A 50 -7.21 5.99 -7.13
N LYS A 51 -7.48 4.67 -7.24
CA LYS A 51 -6.47 3.60 -7.11
C LYS A 51 -5.37 3.70 -8.16
N GLN A 52 -5.71 3.95 -9.43
CA GLN A 52 -4.72 4.16 -10.49
C GLN A 52 -3.87 5.40 -10.21
N ALA A 53 -4.49 6.51 -9.80
CA ALA A 53 -3.74 7.72 -9.43
C ALA A 53 -2.79 7.46 -8.26
N MET A 54 -3.24 6.74 -7.22
CA MET A 54 -2.39 6.37 -6.08
C MET A 54 -1.25 5.43 -6.49
N MET A 55 -1.49 4.50 -7.39
CA MET A 55 -0.47 3.59 -7.91
C MET A 55 0.66 4.34 -8.62
N VAL A 56 0.39 5.47 -9.28
CA VAL A 56 1.45 6.31 -9.87
C VAL A 56 2.44 6.81 -8.81
N TYR A 57 1.93 7.24 -7.66
CA TYR A 57 2.80 7.68 -6.56
C TYR A 57 3.61 6.51 -5.99
N ILE A 58 2.99 5.34 -5.80
CA ILE A 58 3.70 4.13 -5.36
C ILE A 58 4.82 3.77 -6.33
N LEU A 59 4.49 3.65 -7.63
CA LEU A 59 5.43 3.23 -8.66
C LEU A 59 6.61 4.17 -8.80
N LYS A 60 6.40 5.49 -8.68
CA LYS A 60 7.51 6.47 -8.65
C LYS A 60 8.57 6.10 -7.60
N HIS A 61 8.16 5.71 -6.39
CA HIS A 61 9.11 5.32 -5.34
C HIS A 61 9.70 3.93 -5.60
N VAL A 62 8.90 2.98 -6.08
CA VAL A 62 9.37 1.63 -6.45
C VAL A 62 10.41 1.68 -7.57
N ASP A 63 10.19 2.47 -8.62
CA ASP A 63 11.13 2.64 -9.72
C ASP A 63 12.47 3.20 -9.24
N ALA A 64 12.45 4.15 -8.31
CA ALA A 64 13.66 4.69 -7.69
C ALA A 64 14.41 3.61 -6.88
N LEU A 65 13.69 2.77 -6.13
CA LEU A 65 14.27 1.64 -5.39
C LEU A 65 14.84 0.58 -6.34
N CYS A 66 14.17 0.28 -7.45
CA CYS A 66 14.66 -0.62 -8.49
C CYS A 66 15.94 -0.08 -9.13
N ASN A 67 16.00 1.23 -9.39
CA ASN A 67 17.22 1.85 -9.91
C ASN A 67 18.38 1.78 -8.91
N ASP A 68 18.12 2.06 -7.63
CA ASP A 68 19.11 1.93 -6.57
C ASP A 68 19.62 0.49 -6.46
N ALA A 69 18.72 -0.50 -6.46
CA ALA A 69 19.08 -1.91 -6.44
C ALA A 69 19.92 -2.34 -7.66
N LYS A 70 19.63 -1.79 -8.84
CA LYS A 70 20.35 -2.12 -10.09
C LYS A 70 21.72 -1.46 -10.18
N THR A 71 21.86 -0.23 -9.69
CA THR A 71 23.02 0.63 -9.98
C THR A 71 23.87 0.96 -8.75
N GLY A 72 23.33 0.77 -7.54
CA GLY A 72 23.91 1.24 -6.29
C GLY A 72 24.00 2.77 -6.17
N LYS A 73 23.27 3.50 -7.02
CA LYS A 73 23.32 4.96 -7.10
C LYS A 73 21.94 5.57 -6.90
N THR A 74 21.88 6.52 -5.96
CA THR A 74 20.74 7.41 -5.79
C THR A 74 21.01 8.72 -6.55
N TYR A 75 20.14 9.05 -7.50
CA TYR A 75 20.23 10.30 -8.30
C TYR A 75 19.27 11.40 -7.81
N SER A 76 18.66 11.19 -6.65
CA SER A 76 17.65 12.05 -6.05
C SER A 76 18.11 12.49 -4.65
N ASP A 77 17.67 13.66 -4.22
CA ASP A 77 17.89 14.14 -2.84
C ASP A 77 17.20 13.25 -1.78
N GLU A 78 16.19 12.48 -2.19
CA GLU A 78 15.53 11.50 -1.32
C GLU A 78 16.34 10.19 -1.26
N THR A 79 16.68 9.78 -0.05
CA THR A 79 17.41 8.54 0.23
C THR A 79 16.56 7.29 -0.01
N THR A 80 17.20 6.15 -0.28
CA THR A 80 16.53 4.82 -0.34
C THR A 80 15.68 4.56 0.91
N TYR A 81 16.16 4.97 2.09
CA TYR A 81 15.40 4.84 3.34
C TYR A 81 14.09 5.64 3.32
N GLN A 82 14.13 6.90 2.86
CA GLN A 82 12.93 7.74 2.72
C GLN A 82 11.96 7.17 1.69
N ARG A 83 12.47 6.67 0.56
CA ARG A 83 11.63 6.01 -0.46
C ARG A 83 10.90 4.80 0.12
N CYS A 84 11.56 3.98 0.95
CA CYS A 84 10.90 2.88 1.65
C CYS A 84 9.79 3.35 2.60
N LEU A 85 10.02 4.43 3.36
CA LEU A 85 9.01 5.01 4.25
C LEU A 85 7.78 5.48 3.46
N ASP A 86 8.01 6.18 2.34
CA ASP A 86 6.93 6.65 1.48
C ASP A 86 6.14 5.50 0.87
N VAL A 87 6.79 4.45 0.38
CA VAL A 87 6.07 3.25 -0.12
C VAL A 87 5.16 2.67 0.96
N VAL A 88 5.65 2.50 2.19
CA VAL A 88 4.82 1.99 3.29
C VAL A 88 3.62 2.89 3.56
N ASN A 89 3.83 4.21 3.61
CA ASN A 89 2.75 5.16 3.84
C ASN A 89 1.70 5.15 2.71
N TYR A 90 2.14 5.09 1.45
CA TYR A 90 1.22 4.95 0.31
C TYR A 90 0.49 3.61 0.29
N MET A 91 1.12 2.52 0.74
CA MET A 91 0.45 1.22 0.86
C MET A 91 -0.64 1.26 1.95
N VAL A 92 -0.42 1.97 3.06
CA VAL A 92 -1.46 2.20 4.07
C VAL A 92 -2.62 3.00 3.48
N LEU A 93 -2.34 4.07 2.74
CA LEU A 93 -3.38 4.84 2.04
C LEU A 93 -4.14 3.99 1.03
N TYR A 94 -3.45 3.12 0.28
CA TYR A 94 -4.06 2.25 -0.70
C TYR A 94 -4.98 1.21 -0.04
N ALA A 95 -4.52 0.58 1.03
CA ALA A 95 -5.33 -0.36 1.81
C ALA A 95 -6.56 0.32 2.42
N ALA A 96 -6.42 1.57 2.89
CA ALA A 96 -7.54 2.34 3.42
C ALA A 96 -8.55 2.73 2.33
N LEU A 97 -8.09 3.14 1.14
CA LEU A 97 -8.95 3.42 0.00
C LEU A 97 -9.69 2.15 -0.48
N ASP A 98 -9.00 1.01 -0.50
CA ASP A 98 -9.60 -0.28 -0.84
C ASP A 98 -10.65 -0.72 0.20
N TYR A 99 -10.37 -0.50 1.49
CA TYR A 99 -11.32 -0.75 2.57
C TYR A 99 -12.58 0.12 2.47
N GLU A 100 -12.46 1.39 2.07
CA GLU A 100 -13.63 2.25 1.79
C GLU A 100 -14.51 1.69 0.66
N GLU A 101 -13.89 1.12 -0.39
CA GLU A 101 -14.59 0.52 -1.52
C GLU A 101 -15.15 -0.88 -1.19
N GLN A 102 -14.47 -1.65 -0.34
CA GLN A 102 -14.76 -3.07 -0.03
C GLN A 102 -14.55 -3.38 1.47
N PRO A 103 -15.48 -2.99 2.35
CA PRO A 103 -15.28 -2.99 3.81
C PRO A 103 -15.07 -4.35 4.53
N HIS A 104 -14.97 -5.48 3.82
CA HIS A 104 -14.81 -6.81 4.41
C HIS A 104 -13.82 -7.71 3.63
N ALA A 105 -13.00 -7.14 2.75
CA ALA A 105 -12.03 -7.88 1.95
C ALA A 105 -10.66 -8.02 2.66
N ASN A 106 -10.64 -8.40 3.96
CA ASN A 106 -9.40 -8.60 4.70
C ASN A 106 -9.33 -9.97 5.39
N ASN A 107 -8.50 -10.88 4.86
CA ASN A 107 -8.28 -12.20 5.45
C ASN A 107 -7.24 -12.19 6.60
N THR A 108 -7.12 -11.07 7.33
CA THR A 108 -5.98 -10.81 8.23
C THR A 108 -6.36 -10.78 9.70
N GLU A 109 -7.41 -11.50 10.12
CA GLU A 109 -7.65 -11.71 11.54
C GLU A 109 -6.39 -12.28 12.20
N LEU A 110 -5.90 -11.61 13.24
CA LEU A 110 -4.76 -12.09 13.98
C LEU A 110 -5.18 -13.39 14.69
N PRO A 111 -4.33 -14.44 14.71
CA PRO A 111 -4.63 -15.64 15.47
C PRO A 111 -4.86 -15.27 16.94
N GLY A 112 -6.11 -15.36 17.41
CA GLY A 112 -6.50 -15.09 18.80
C GLY A 112 -7.33 -13.82 19.07
N SER A 113 -7.79 -13.08 18.06
CA SER A 113 -8.65 -11.89 18.26
C SER A 113 -10.16 -12.14 18.18
N ALA A 114 -10.62 -13.39 18.11
CA ALA A 114 -12.05 -13.70 18.06
C ALA A 114 -12.68 -13.55 19.46
N ASP A 115 -13.40 -12.43 19.67
CA ASP A 115 -14.50 -12.41 20.62
C ASP A 115 -15.56 -13.40 20.13
N SER A 116 -15.99 -14.28 21.02
CA SER A 116 -16.86 -15.40 20.72
C SER A 116 -18.28 -14.92 20.44
N GLY A 117 -18.66 -14.81 19.17
CA GLY A 117 -20.06 -14.54 18.83
C GLY A 117 -20.33 -14.26 17.36
N ALA A 118 -20.27 -15.27 16.50
CA ALA A 118 -21.14 -15.37 15.33
C ALA A 118 -21.01 -16.75 14.68
N ASP A 119 -22.17 -17.32 14.37
CA ASP A 119 -22.35 -18.66 13.83
C ASP A 119 -21.53 -18.92 12.57
N ARG A 120 -20.72 -19.98 12.62
CA ARG A 120 -20.03 -20.52 11.44
C ARG A 120 -20.99 -21.40 10.67
N ASN A 121 -21.58 -20.87 9.63
CA ASN A 121 -22.03 -21.69 8.51
C ASN A 121 -21.71 -20.99 7.18
N SER A 122 -20.49 -21.20 6.71
CA SER A 122 -20.20 -21.14 5.27
C SER A 122 -19.12 -22.18 4.97
N GLU A 123 -19.56 -23.20 4.24
CA GLU A 123 -18.77 -24.33 3.77
C GLU A 123 -17.60 -23.86 2.88
N ASN A 124 -16.45 -24.48 3.11
CA ASN A 124 -15.33 -24.71 2.18
C ASN A 124 -15.25 -23.82 0.93
N ALA A 125 -14.43 -22.77 1.00
CA ALA A 125 -13.67 -22.31 -0.16
C ALA A 125 -12.17 -22.40 0.17
N SER A 126 -11.56 -23.52 -0.20
CA SER A 126 -10.11 -23.62 -0.29
C SER A 126 -9.61 -22.66 -1.38
N GLU A 127 -8.69 -21.76 -1.05
CA GLU A 127 -7.93 -20.96 -2.02
C GLU A 127 -7.20 -21.91 -3.00
N PRO A 128 -7.51 -21.89 -4.33
CA PRO A 128 -6.45 -21.60 -5.31
C PRO A 128 -6.84 -21.03 -6.70
N ASP A 129 -7.95 -20.30 -6.91
CA ASP A 129 -8.39 -19.96 -8.29
C ASP A 129 -8.13 -18.52 -8.81
N GLN A 130 -7.69 -17.56 -7.98
CA GLN A 130 -7.56 -16.17 -8.43
C GLN A 130 -6.25 -15.84 -9.20
N TRP A 131 -5.27 -16.75 -9.20
CA TRP A 131 -3.97 -16.53 -9.88
C TRP A 131 -3.93 -17.02 -11.33
N SER A 132 -4.88 -17.87 -11.75
CA SER A 132 -4.97 -18.38 -13.12
C SER A 132 -5.51 -17.37 -14.13
N ASP A 133 -6.26 -16.36 -13.69
CA ASP A 133 -6.89 -15.40 -14.60
C ASP A 133 -5.92 -14.33 -15.13
N LEU A 134 -4.85 -14.05 -14.39
CA LEU A 134 -3.78 -13.14 -14.82
C LEU A 134 -2.90 -13.72 -15.94
N THR A 135 -2.80 -15.05 -16.04
CA THR A 135 -2.03 -15.70 -17.12
C THR A 135 -2.85 -15.87 -18.40
N ARG A 136 -4.19 -15.87 -18.31
CA ARG A 136 -5.08 -16.04 -19.47
C ARG A 136 -5.24 -14.77 -20.32
N THR A 137 -5.19 -13.59 -19.71
CA THR A 137 -5.38 -12.31 -20.44
C THR A 137 -4.13 -11.84 -21.17
N ALA A 138 -2.94 -12.34 -20.81
CA ALA A 138 -1.68 -12.02 -21.50
C ALA A 138 -1.52 -12.73 -22.86
N GLN A 139 -2.24 -13.84 -23.09
CA GLN A 139 -2.15 -14.60 -24.34
C GLN A 139 -3.11 -14.13 -25.44
N THR A 140 -4.09 -13.26 -25.12
CA THR A 140 -5.14 -12.85 -26.08
C THR A 140 -4.92 -11.49 -26.73
N ARG A 141 -3.76 -10.85 -26.52
CA ARG A 141 -3.36 -9.62 -27.23
C ARG A 141 -2.17 -9.90 -28.14
N THR A 142 -2.44 -10.59 -29.24
CA THR A 142 -1.66 -10.51 -30.50
C THR A 142 -2.40 -9.64 -31.48
#